data_AF-A0A924YPZ4-F1
#
_entry.id   AF-A0A924YPZ4-F1
#
_cell.length_a   1.000
_cell.length_b   1.000
_cell.length_c   1.000
_cell.angle_alpha   90.00
_cell.angle_beta   90.00
_cell.angle_gamma   90.00
#
_symmetry.space_group_name_H-M   'P 1'
#
loop_
_entity.id
_entity.type
_entity.pdbx_description
1 polymer ?
#
loop_
_entity_poly.entity_id
_entity_poly.type
_entity_poly.pdbx_seq_one_letter_code
_entity_poly.pdbx_strand_id
1 'polypeptide(L)'
;VFLTFWAKAVADVRFSGVTAELLAKQAEGIACRLLADDPHGWFPDGQRIPTLHRVFTHTLTYLTERFGSDMTTWHWGRLHQLPLKHVLAARGDLAQLLNHGGGPVKGDMVTVCNTGSGPDWLATSGAGYRLIADLSTNCLLAVDAESQSGHPGSPNYSDQFAAWHSGEYHVLPLDRAAVSEMVIQSLRLCPSM
;
A
#
# COMPACT_ATOMS: atom_id res chain seq x y z
N VAL A 1 7.21 -0.60 -11.39
CA VAL A 1 8.33 -1.47 -11.85
C VAL A 1 9.34 -0.71 -12.69
N PHE A 2 8.99 -0.26 -13.91
CA PHE A 2 9.92 0.50 -14.78
C PHE A 2 10.60 1.65 -14.04
N LEU A 3 9.83 2.50 -13.36
CA LEU A 3 10.38 3.65 -12.64
C LEU A 3 11.39 3.25 -11.56
N THR A 4 11.20 2.12 -10.88
CA THR A 4 12.14 1.58 -9.88
C THR A 4 13.48 1.21 -10.54
N PHE A 5 13.45 0.49 -11.67
CA PHE A 5 14.66 0.15 -12.42
C PHE A 5 15.30 1.37 -13.08
N TRP A 6 14.49 2.32 -13.54
CA TRP A 6 14.96 3.58 -14.10
C TRP A 6 15.64 4.45 -13.06
N ALA A 7 15.06 4.60 -11.88
CA ALA A 7 15.66 5.36 -10.78
C ALA A 7 16.98 4.73 -10.32
N LYS A 8 17.06 3.39 -10.27
CA LYS A 8 18.33 2.69 -10.06
C LYS A 8 19.36 2.99 -11.15
N ALA A 9 18.98 2.90 -12.42
CA ALA A 9 19.87 3.21 -13.54
C ALA A 9 20.34 4.67 -13.52
N VAL A 10 19.48 5.61 -13.16
CA VAL A 10 19.80 7.04 -12.98
C VAL A 10 20.81 7.23 -11.84
N ALA A 11 20.64 6.55 -10.71
CA ALA A 11 21.61 6.58 -9.63
C ALA A 11 22.97 5.99 -10.04
N ASP A 12 22.97 4.88 -10.78
CA ASP A 12 24.19 4.21 -11.27
C ASP A 12 25.04 5.07 -12.22
N VAL A 13 24.48 6.12 -12.80
CA VAL A 13 25.26 7.07 -13.62
C VAL A 13 26.27 7.85 -12.77
N ARG A 14 25.93 8.18 -11.52
CA ARG A 14 26.69 9.11 -10.67
C ARG A 14 27.22 8.47 -9.39
N PHE A 15 26.69 7.32 -9.02
CA PHE A 15 27.03 6.61 -7.79
C PHE A 15 27.34 5.14 -8.11
N SER A 16 28.01 4.45 -7.19
CA SER A 16 28.37 3.04 -7.35
C SER A 16 28.10 2.24 -6.07
N GLY A 17 27.95 0.92 -6.23
CA GLY A 17 27.77 -0.03 -5.13
C GLY A 17 26.61 0.32 -4.21
N VAL A 18 26.83 0.16 -2.90
CA VAL A 18 25.83 0.40 -1.84
C VAL A 18 25.29 1.83 -1.88
N THR A 19 26.09 2.82 -2.28
CA THR A 19 25.64 4.21 -2.39
C THR A 19 24.57 4.36 -3.47
N ALA A 20 24.75 3.71 -4.62
CA ALA A 20 23.75 3.74 -5.68
C ALA A 20 22.47 2.98 -5.30
N GLU A 21 22.60 1.86 -4.59
CA GLU A 21 21.45 1.11 -4.05
C GLU A 21 20.65 1.94 -3.06
N LEU A 22 21.33 2.60 -2.11
CA LEU A 22 20.69 3.47 -1.14
C LEU A 22 19.96 4.60 -1.84
N LEU A 23 20.63 5.31 -2.76
CA LEU A 23 20.11 6.52 -3.42
C LEU A 23 19.07 6.24 -4.50
N ALA A 24 18.94 5.01 -4.99
CA ALA A 24 18.02 4.68 -6.08
C ALA A 24 16.60 5.15 -5.82
N LYS A 25 16.09 4.96 -4.58
CA LYS A 25 14.74 5.40 -4.22
C LYS A 25 14.63 6.93 -4.10
N GLN A 26 15.66 7.59 -3.56
CA GLN A 26 15.66 9.06 -3.47
C GLN A 26 15.86 9.72 -4.84
N ALA A 27 16.41 9.00 -5.81
CA ALA A 27 16.57 9.46 -7.19
C ALA A 27 15.26 9.45 -7.99
N GLU A 28 14.14 8.94 -7.48
CA GLU A 28 12.88 8.86 -8.24
C GLU A 28 12.41 10.23 -8.78
N GLY A 29 12.53 11.30 -7.99
CA GLY A 29 12.16 12.65 -8.42
C GLY A 29 12.96 13.14 -9.62
N ILE A 30 14.28 12.99 -9.58
CA ILE A 30 15.15 13.36 -10.72
C ILE A 30 14.98 12.38 -11.88
N ALA A 31 14.78 11.10 -11.60
CA ALA A 31 14.53 10.08 -12.61
C ALA A 31 13.27 10.40 -13.43
N CYS A 32 12.19 10.84 -12.78
CA CYS A 32 10.98 11.32 -13.45
C CYS A 32 11.27 12.50 -14.39
N ARG A 33 12.08 13.48 -13.96
CA ARG A 33 12.48 14.59 -14.84
C ARG A 33 13.29 14.11 -16.04
N LEU A 34 14.24 13.21 -15.80
CA LEU A 34 15.18 12.72 -16.82
C LEU A 34 14.53 11.86 -17.91
N LEU A 35 13.28 11.43 -17.72
CA LEU A 35 12.47 10.82 -18.79
C LEU A 35 12.17 11.84 -19.91
N ALA A 36 11.96 13.12 -19.58
CA ALA A 36 11.61 14.15 -20.55
C ALA A 36 12.85 14.71 -21.24
N ASP A 37 13.75 15.34 -20.49
CA ASP A 37 15.00 15.93 -20.99
C ASP A 37 16.17 15.72 -20.01
N ASP A 38 17.38 16.07 -20.44
CA ASP A 38 18.56 16.08 -19.58
C ASP A 38 19.35 17.39 -19.79
N PRO A 39 18.81 18.53 -19.31
CA PRO A 39 19.38 19.84 -19.60
C PRO A 39 20.70 20.11 -18.88
N HIS A 40 21.06 19.26 -17.91
CA HIS A 40 22.24 19.42 -17.06
C HIS A 40 23.29 18.34 -17.28
N GLY A 41 23.11 17.48 -18.30
CA GLY A 41 24.06 16.42 -18.63
C GLY A 41 24.24 15.42 -17.49
N TRP A 42 23.15 15.03 -16.82
CA TRP A 42 23.17 13.95 -15.83
C TRP A 42 23.79 12.69 -16.43
N PHE A 43 23.32 12.32 -17.63
CA PHE A 43 23.88 11.24 -18.43
C PHE A 43 25.06 11.74 -19.28
N PRO A 44 26.13 10.93 -19.43
CA PRO A 44 27.15 11.15 -20.44
C PRO A 44 26.55 11.24 -21.84
N ASP A 45 27.19 12.00 -22.73
CA ASP A 45 26.68 12.37 -24.04
C ASP A 45 26.02 11.19 -24.78
N GLY A 46 24.72 11.35 -25.07
CA GLY A 46 23.93 10.39 -25.82
C GLY A 46 23.53 9.11 -25.09
N GLN A 47 23.92 8.90 -23.82
CA GLN A 47 23.66 7.63 -23.09
C GLN A 47 22.27 7.52 -22.47
N ARG A 48 21.54 8.63 -22.34
CA ARG A 48 20.20 8.67 -21.73
C ARG A 48 19.21 7.77 -22.45
N ILE A 49 19.04 7.97 -23.76
CA ILE A 49 18.08 7.22 -24.57
C ILE A 49 18.45 5.73 -24.62
N PRO A 50 19.69 5.31 -24.95
CA PRO A 50 20.11 3.91 -24.86
C PRO A 50 19.85 3.27 -23.50
N THR A 51 20.12 3.98 -22.40
CA THR A 51 19.86 3.46 -21.04
C THR A 51 18.37 3.28 -20.79
N LEU A 52 17.53 4.23 -21.22
CA LEU A 52 16.08 4.15 -21.12
C LEU A 52 15.54 2.92 -21.86
N HIS A 53 15.98 2.70 -23.11
CA HIS A 53 15.61 1.51 -23.89
C HIS A 53 16.02 0.21 -23.19
N ARG A 54 17.26 0.13 -22.69
CA ARG A 54 17.76 -1.04 -21.96
C ARG A 54 16.92 -1.33 -20.71
N VAL A 55 16.60 -0.31 -19.91
CA VAL A 55 15.78 -0.45 -18.71
C VAL A 55 14.35 -0.85 -19.04
N PHE A 56 13.78 -0.31 -20.12
CA PHE A 56 12.45 -0.67 -20.56
C PHE A 56 12.40 -2.14 -21.01
N THR A 57 13.35 -2.60 -21.83
CA THR A 57 13.48 -4.00 -22.22
C THR A 57 13.64 -4.91 -20.99
N HIS A 58 14.52 -4.54 -20.06
CA HIS A 58 14.69 -5.29 -18.81
C HIS A 58 13.39 -5.38 -18.00
N THR A 59 12.62 -4.29 -17.94
CA THR A 59 11.32 -4.27 -17.28
C THR A 59 10.34 -5.25 -17.92
N LEU A 60 10.27 -5.27 -19.25
CA LEU A 60 9.39 -6.20 -19.97
C LEU A 60 9.81 -7.65 -19.76
N THR A 61 11.11 -7.95 -19.80
CA THR A 61 11.62 -9.29 -19.48
C THR A 61 11.23 -9.71 -18.07
N TYR A 62 11.47 -8.84 -17.07
CA TYR A 62 11.13 -9.10 -15.68
C TYR A 62 9.63 -9.37 -15.49
N LEU A 63 8.76 -8.55 -16.09
CA LEU A 63 7.31 -8.72 -16.00
C LEU A 63 6.83 -9.99 -16.72
N THR A 64 7.46 -10.33 -17.84
CA THR A 64 7.15 -11.56 -18.60
C THR A 64 7.52 -12.81 -17.80
N GLU A 65 8.70 -12.83 -17.19
CA GLU A 65 9.15 -13.93 -16.32
C GLU A 65 8.23 -14.09 -15.10
N ARG A 66 7.74 -12.98 -14.56
CA ARG A 66 6.92 -12.96 -13.35
C ARG A 66 5.45 -13.30 -13.60
N PHE A 67 4.86 -12.79 -14.66
CA PHE A 67 3.40 -12.85 -14.89
C PHE A 67 2.99 -13.61 -16.15
N GLY A 68 3.95 -14.07 -16.95
CA GLY A 68 3.73 -14.70 -18.25
C GLY A 68 3.77 -13.71 -19.41
N SER A 69 3.82 -14.23 -20.64
CA SER A 69 3.89 -13.44 -21.88
C SER A 69 2.59 -12.71 -22.23
N ASP A 70 1.45 -13.13 -21.68
CA ASP A 70 0.18 -12.45 -21.88
C ASP A 70 0.08 -11.18 -21.01
N MET A 71 0.39 -10.03 -21.64
CA MET A 71 0.35 -8.71 -21.00
C MET A 71 -1.06 -8.30 -20.54
N THR A 72 -2.13 -8.90 -21.05
CA THR A 72 -3.50 -8.59 -20.57
C THR A 72 -3.69 -9.00 -19.11
N THR A 73 -2.87 -9.95 -18.64
CA THR A 73 -2.88 -10.43 -17.27
C THR A 73 -2.01 -9.59 -16.32
N TRP A 74 -1.32 -8.55 -16.83
CA TRP A 74 -0.41 -7.72 -16.05
C TRP A 74 -1.19 -6.60 -15.36
N HIS A 75 -1.83 -6.94 -14.25
CA HIS A 75 -2.56 -5.98 -13.42
C HIS A 75 -1.73 -5.57 -12.19
N TRP A 76 -1.75 -4.29 -11.83
CA TRP A 76 -1.06 -3.74 -10.65
C TRP A 76 -1.31 -4.57 -9.39
N GLY A 77 -2.56 -4.97 -9.17
CA GLY A 77 -2.94 -5.79 -8.02
C GLY A 77 -2.18 -7.13 -7.91
N ARG A 78 -1.73 -7.76 -9.01
CA ARG A 78 -0.93 -9.01 -8.92
C ARG A 78 0.45 -8.79 -8.31
N LEU A 79 0.93 -7.56 -8.35
CA LEU A 79 2.21 -7.15 -7.79
C LEU A 79 2.02 -6.47 -6.43
N HIS A 80 1.08 -5.52 -6.36
CA HIS A 80 0.82 -4.66 -5.21
C HIS A 80 -0.24 -5.27 -4.28
N GLN A 81 0.24 -6.20 -3.46
CA GLN A 81 -0.56 -6.95 -2.49
C GLN A 81 -0.39 -6.37 -1.10
N LEU A 82 -1.50 -6.22 -0.38
CA LEU A 82 -1.55 -5.90 1.05
C LEU A 82 -1.58 -7.23 1.83
N PRO A 83 -0.51 -7.60 2.55
CA PRO A 83 -0.39 -8.95 3.08
C PRO A 83 -1.13 -9.20 4.41
N LEU A 84 -1.59 -8.16 5.14
CA LEU A 84 -2.26 -8.22 6.48
C LEU A 84 -1.88 -9.43 7.34
N LYS A 85 -0.57 -9.62 7.55
CA LYS A 85 -0.02 -10.76 8.29
C LYS A 85 0.13 -10.42 9.76
N HIS A 86 -0.29 -11.33 10.63
CA HIS A 86 -0.07 -11.19 12.06
C HIS A 86 1.40 -11.45 12.42
N VAL A 87 1.93 -10.76 13.43
CA VAL A 87 3.34 -10.86 13.84
C VAL A 87 3.75 -12.28 14.28
N LEU A 88 2.79 -13.07 14.75
CA LEU A 88 2.97 -14.47 15.14
C LEU A 88 2.64 -15.48 14.02
N ALA A 89 2.25 -15.02 12.83
CA ALA A 89 1.81 -15.92 11.76
C ALA A 89 2.90 -16.90 11.29
N ALA A 90 4.17 -16.54 11.45
CA ALA A 90 5.30 -17.42 11.10
C ALA A 90 5.53 -18.57 12.10
N ARG A 91 4.78 -18.64 13.20
CA ARG A 91 4.91 -19.67 14.24
C ARG A 91 3.95 -20.83 13.93
N GLY A 92 4.46 -21.90 13.35
CA GLY A 92 3.67 -23.11 13.08
C GLY A 92 2.48 -22.83 12.15
N ASP A 93 1.29 -23.26 12.56
CA ASP A 93 0.02 -23.12 11.84
C ASP A 93 -0.78 -21.86 12.21
N LEU A 94 -0.24 -20.99 13.08
CA LEU A 94 -0.95 -19.80 13.57
C LEU A 94 -1.36 -18.81 12.46
N ALA A 95 -0.71 -18.85 11.29
CA ALA A 95 -1.14 -18.07 10.13
C ALA A 95 -2.61 -18.29 9.75
N GLN A 96 -3.14 -19.51 9.90
CA GLN A 96 -4.52 -19.85 9.52
C GLN A 96 -5.55 -19.19 10.45
N LEU A 97 -5.17 -18.98 11.70
CA LEU A 97 -6.02 -18.35 12.72
C LEU A 97 -5.84 -16.83 12.75
N LEU A 98 -4.62 -16.34 12.57
CA LEU A 98 -4.25 -14.97 12.90
C LEU A 98 -4.13 -14.03 11.70
N ASN A 99 -3.94 -14.53 10.47
CA ASN A 99 -3.86 -13.61 9.33
C ASN A 99 -5.24 -13.04 9.00
N HIS A 100 -5.31 -11.71 8.94
CA HIS A 100 -6.54 -10.99 8.59
C HIS A 100 -6.59 -10.77 7.09
N GLY A 101 -6.85 -11.82 6.31
CA GLY A 101 -6.98 -11.67 4.86
C GLY A 101 -5.84 -10.87 4.22
N GLY A 102 -6.18 -9.93 3.35
CA GLY A 102 -5.26 -9.21 2.49
C GLY A 102 -5.62 -9.40 1.03
N GLY A 103 -4.92 -8.70 0.14
CA GLY A 103 -5.22 -8.82 -1.29
C GLY A 103 -4.67 -7.72 -2.16
N PRO A 104 -5.03 -7.74 -3.46
CA PRO A 104 -4.62 -6.72 -4.40
C PRO A 104 -5.22 -5.38 -4.00
N VAL A 105 -4.40 -4.33 -3.93
CA VAL A 105 -4.88 -2.96 -3.67
C VAL A 105 -4.46 -2.00 -4.78
N LYS A 106 -5.18 -0.89 -4.89
CA LYS A 106 -4.90 0.20 -5.83
C LYS A 106 -3.97 1.22 -5.20
N GLY A 107 -3.44 2.12 -6.02
CA GLY A 107 -2.59 3.21 -5.56
C GLY A 107 -1.15 2.79 -5.25
N ASP A 108 -0.39 3.75 -4.77
CA ASP A 108 1.02 3.67 -4.37
C ASP A 108 1.37 4.84 -3.44
N MET A 109 2.64 4.95 -3.04
CA MET A 109 3.13 5.98 -2.10
C MET A 109 2.94 7.44 -2.55
N VAL A 110 2.71 7.71 -3.83
CA VAL A 110 2.57 9.07 -4.40
C VAL A 110 1.14 9.40 -4.87
N THR A 111 0.22 8.44 -4.78
CA THR A 111 -1.21 8.66 -5.10
C THR A 111 -2.03 9.05 -3.86
N VAL A 112 -3.21 9.63 -4.09
CA VAL A 112 -4.19 9.90 -3.00
C VAL A 112 -4.56 8.62 -2.24
N CYS A 113 -4.74 7.51 -2.96
CA CYS A 113 -4.90 6.18 -2.38
C CYS A 113 -3.51 5.65 -1.97
N ASN A 114 -2.91 6.26 -0.94
CA ASN A 114 -1.57 5.87 -0.52
C ASN A 114 -1.58 4.47 0.13
N THR A 115 -1.02 3.50 -0.59
CA THR A 115 -0.84 2.11 -0.15
C THR A 115 0.66 1.74 -0.03
N GLY A 116 1.52 2.75 -0.04
CA GLY A 116 2.96 2.58 0.12
C GLY A 116 3.68 1.99 -1.09
N SER A 117 4.95 1.64 -0.88
CA SER A 117 5.79 0.91 -1.83
C SER A 117 6.89 0.21 -1.03
N GLY A 118 6.55 -0.94 -0.49
CA GLY A 118 7.45 -1.82 0.26
C GLY A 118 8.38 -2.63 -0.66
N PRO A 119 9.19 -3.53 -0.07
CA PRO A 119 9.97 -4.50 -0.81
C PRO A 119 9.07 -5.27 -1.78
N ASP A 120 9.60 -5.55 -2.98
CA ASP A 120 8.86 -6.25 -4.03
C ASP A 120 7.52 -5.61 -4.41
N TRP A 121 7.43 -4.27 -4.27
CA TRP A 121 6.23 -3.48 -4.51
C TRP A 121 5.03 -3.91 -3.67
N LEU A 122 5.22 -4.52 -2.49
CA LEU A 122 4.12 -4.81 -1.58
C LEU A 122 3.48 -3.52 -1.04
N ALA A 123 2.17 -3.57 -0.79
CA ALA A 123 1.44 -2.51 -0.13
C ALA A 123 1.63 -2.63 1.39
N THR A 124 2.66 -1.96 1.93
CA THR A 124 3.10 -2.14 3.33
C THR A 124 2.75 -0.96 4.24
N SER A 125 2.12 0.08 3.71
CA SER A 125 1.71 1.26 4.48
C SER A 125 0.45 1.86 3.86
N GLY A 126 -0.16 2.83 4.52
CA GLY A 126 -1.29 3.55 3.97
C GLY A 126 -2.33 3.92 5.01
N ALA A 127 -3.50 4.35 4.52
CA ALA A 127 -4.63 4.66 5.39
C ALA A 127 -5.26 3.38 5.95
N GLY A 128 -4.83 2.96 7.15
CA GLY A 128 -5.53 1.93 7.92
C GLY A 128 -6.94 2.38 8.29
N TYR A 129 -7.08 3.62 8.73
CA TYR A 129 -8.37 4.24 9.06
C TYR A 129 -8.71 5.35 8.07
N ARG A 130 -9.98 5.43 7.64
CA ARG A 130 -10.51 6.53 6.82
C ARG A 130 -11.70 7.15 7.54
N LEU A 131 -11.82 8.49 7.47
CA LEU A 131 -12.85 9.26 8.16
C LEU A 131 -13.38 10.38 7.26
N ILE A 132 -14.69 10.56 7.25
CA ILE A 132 -15.38 11.71 6.67
C ILE A 132 -16.22 12.35 7.77
N ALA A 133 -16.07 13.66 7.93
CA ALA A 133 -16.83 14.46 8.89
C ALA A 133 -17.54 15.61 8.16
N ASP A 134 -18.87 15.54 8.07
CA ASP A 134 -19.69 16.66 7.64
C ASP A 134 -20.18 17.40 8.88
N LEU A 135 -19.63 18.62 9.09
CA LEU A 135 -19.91 19.45 10.27
C LEU A 135 -21.36 19.96 10.33
N SER A 136 -22.16 19.75 9.27
CA SER A 136 -23.60 20.03 9.28
C SER A 136 -24.46 18.86 9.78
N THR A 137 -23.85 17.69 10.03
CA THR A 137 -24.53 16.46 10.45
C THR A 137 -24.08 16.00 11.85
N ASN A 138 -24.81 15.04 12.43
CA ASN A 138 -24.50 14.45 13.75
C ASN A 138 -23.88 13.04 13.64
N CYS A 139 -23.22 12.72 12.53
CA CYS A 139 -22.54 11.44 12.37
C CYS A 139 -21.19 11.61 11.65
N LEU A 140 -20.36 10.60 11.80
CA LEU A 140 -19.13 10.43 11.02
C LEU A 140 -19.31 9.22 10.10
N LEU A 141 -18.58 9.21 8.99
CA LEU A 141 -18.40 7.99 8.19
C LEU A 141 -16.98 7.51 8.39
N ALA A 142 -16.80 6.27 8.82
CA ALA A 142 -15.50 5.72 9.11
C ALA A 142 -15.36 4.27 8.68
N VAL A 143 -14.13 3.86 8.39
CA VAL A 143 -13.81 2.45 8.14
C VAL A 143 -12.37 2.17 8.56
N ASP A 144 -12.15 1.00 9.15
CA ASP A 144 -10.86 0.50 9.58
C ASP A 144 -10.46 -0.76 8.80
N ALA A 145 -9.30 -0.74 8.15
CA ALA A 145 -8.76 -1.89 7.41
C ALA A 145 -8.55 -3.12 8.30
N GLU A 146 -8.13 -2.91 9.56
CA GLU A 146 -7.82 -3.98 10.51
C GLU A 146 -9.00 -4.29 11.45
N SER A 147 -10.14 -3.63 11.25
CA SER A 147 -11.35 -3.77 12.07
C SER A 147 -11.13 -3.33 13.53
N GLN A 148 -12.15 -3.48 14.37
CA GLN A 148 -12.16 -2.86 15.72
C GLN A 148 -11.51 -3.71 16.81
N SER A 149 -11.32 -5.01 16.59
CA SER A 149 -10.81 -5.94 17.61
C SER A 149 -9.54 -6.64 17.15
N GLY A 150 -8.50 -6.60 17.99
CA GLY A 150 -7.29 -7.41 17.80
C GLY A 150 -7.41 -8.86 18.31
N HIS A 151 -8.56 -9.28 18.83
CA HIS A 151 -8.76 -10.65 19.35
C HIS A 151 -9.33 -11.59 18.27
N PRO A 152 -8.64 -12.70 17.90
CA PRO A 152 -9.05 -13.59 16.79
C PRO A 152 -10.42 -14.24 16.93
N GLY A 153 -10.88 -14.45 18.17
CA GLY A 153 -12.21 -14.99 18.45
C GLY A 153 -13.34 -13.96 18.43
N SER A 154 -13.06 -12.69 18.14
CA SER A 154 -14.07 -11.63 18.10
C SER A 154 -14.77 -11.61 16.74
N PRO A 155 -16.09 -11.38 16.67
CA PRO A 155 -16.76 -11.12 15.39
C PRO A 155 -16.21 -9.86 14.69
N ASN A 156 -15.61 -8.93 15.45
CA ASN A 156 -15.08 -7.67 14.92
C ASN A 156 -13.57 -7.73 14.61
N TYR A 157 -13.03 -8.93 14.42
CA TYR A 157 -11.61 -9.15 14.13
C TYR A 157 -11.24 -8.77 12.70
N SER A 158 -12.11 -9.00 11.73
CA SER A 158 -11.83 -8.76 10.31
C SER A 158 -13.06 -8.31 9.51
N ASP A 159 -14.12 -7.86 10.20
CA ASP A 159 -15.43 -7.56 9.63
C ASP A 159 -15.46 -6.30 8.75
N GLN A 160 -14.47 -5.41 8.86
CA GLN A 160 -14.43 -4.16 8.10
C GLN A 160 -13.54 -4.20 6.85
N PHE A 161 -12.69 -5.23 6.69
CA PHE A 161 -11.73 -5.26 5.58
C PHE A 161 -12.40 -5.19 4.21
N ALA A 162 -13.54 -5.89 4.03
CA ALA A 162 -14.28 -5.88 2.78
C ALA A 162 -14.80 -4.48 2.43
N ALA A 163 -15.40 -3.77 3.39
CA ALA A 163 -15.88 -2.41 3.22
C ALA A 163 -14.70 -1.45 2.95
N TRP A 164 -13.60 -1.58 3.69
CA TRP A 164 -12.39 -0.80 3.47
C TRP A 164 -11.85 -1.00 2.05
N HIS A 165 -11.86 -2.25 1.57
CA HIS A 165 -11.36 -2.62 0.24
C HIS A 165 -12.23 -2.07 -0.89
N SER A 166 -13.56 -2.09 -0.74
CA SER A 166 -14.50 -1.51 -1.71
C SER A 166 -14.63 0.01 -1.62
N GLY A 167 -14.14 0.63 -0.54
CA GLY A 167 -14.26 2.07 -0.30
C GLY A 167 -15.58 2.48 0.34
N GLU A 168 -16.27 1.53 0.98
CA GLU A 168 -17.47 1.74 1.77
C GLU A 168 -17.13 2.18 3.20
N TYR A 169 -18.09 2.83 3.86
CA TYR A 169 -17.92 3.40 5.20
C TYR A 169 -19.07 2.98 6.12
N HIS A 170 -18.77 2.86 7.41
CA HIS A 170 -19.74 2.66 8.47
C HIS A 170 -20.15 4.01 9.08
N VAL A 171 -21.42 4.13 9.45
CA VAL A 171 -21.94 5.31 10.15
C VAL A 171 -21.59 5.23 11.63
N LEU A 172 -20.98 6.29 12.16
CA LEU A 172 -20.73 6.48 13.58
C LEU A 172 -21.61 7.64 14.08
N PRO A 173 -22.74 7.36 14.75
CA PRO A 173 -23.57 8.40 15.35
C PRO A 173 -22.82 9.09 16.50
N LEU A 174 -23.01 10.41 16.62
CA LEU A 174 -22.41 11.22 17.70
C LEU A 174 -23.40 11.48 18.84
N ASP A 175 -24.70 11.44 18.58
CA ASP A 175 -25.71 11.63 19.62
C ASP A 175 -26.01 10.32 20.36
N ARG A 176 -26.27 10.45 21.67
CA ARG A 176 -26.43 9.30 22.57
C ARG A 176 -27.64 8.43 22.23
N ALA A 177 -28.70 9.01 21.68
CA ALA A 177 -29.92 8.28 21.36
C ALA A 177 -29.63 7.30 20.22
N ALA A 178 -29.08 7.78 19.11
CA ALA A 178 -28.70 6.96 17.96
C ALA A 178 -27.62 5.92 18.32
N VAL A 179 -26.63 6.27 19.16
CA VAL A 179 -25.63 5.30 19.65
C VAL A 179 -26.33 4.14 20.37
N SER A 180 -27.31 4.44 21.24
CA SER A 180 -28.00 3.43 22.05
C SER A 180 -28.77 2.41 21.21
N GLU A 181 -29.26 2.81 20.03
CA GLU A 181 -29.95 1.92 19.08
C GLU A 181 -28.99 0.96 18.36
N MET A 182 -27.70 1.30 18.26
CA MET A 182 -26.68 0.49 17.58
C MET A 182 -25.85 -0.39 18.54
N VAL A 183 -26.13 -0.34 19.84
CA VAL A 183 -25.38 -1.11 20.85
C VAL A 183 -25.65 -2.61 20.70
N ILE A 184 -24.58 -3.38 20.46
CA ILE A 184 -24.63 -4.85 20.48
C ILE A 184 -24.30 -5.39 21.89
N GLN A 185 -23.36 -4.77 22.59
CA GLN A 185 -22.92 -5.18 23.94
C GLN A 185 -22.63 -3.95 24.82
N SER A 186 -22.95 -4.04 26.12
CA SER A 186 -22.71 -2.99 27.10
C SER A 186 -22.08 -3.57 28.35
N LEU A 187 -21.06 -2.89 28.88
CA LEU A 187 -20.40 -3.22 30.13
C LEU A 187 -20.38 -1.99 31.04
N ARG A 188 -20.88 -2.12 32.26
CA ARG A 188 -20.78 -1.08 33.29
C ARG A 188 -19.68 -1.45 34.27
N LEU A 189 -18.65 -0.63 34.34
CA LEU A 189 -17.59 -0.75 35.34
C LEU A 189 -17.97 0.06 36.58
N CYS A 190 -17.89 -0.56 37.76
CA CYS A 190 -18.13 0.09 39.04
C CYS A 190 -16.83 0.03 39.86
N PRO A 191 -16.43 1.13 40.54
CA PRO A 191 -15.29 1.09 41.45
C PRO A 191 -15.47 0.03 42.54
N SER A 192 -14.37 -0.63 42.93
CA SER A 192 -14.37 -1.43 44.17
C SER A 192 -14.46 -0.50 45.37
N MET A 193 -15.29 -0.85 46.35
CA MET A 193 -15.38 -0.14 47.63
C MET A 193 -14.07 -0.19 48.41
#